data_AF-A0A087S5M3-F1
#
_entry.id   AF-A0A087S5M3-F1
#
_cell.length_a   1.000
_cell.length_b   1.000
_cell.length_c   1.000
_cell.angle_alpha   90.00
_cell.angle_beta   90.00
_cell.angle_gamma   90.00
#
_symmetry.space_group_name_H-M   'P 1'
#
loop_
_entity.id
_entity.type
_entity.pdbx_description
1 polymer ?
#
loop_
_entity_poly.entity_id
_entity_poly.type
_entity_poly.pdbx_seq_one_letter_code
_entity_poly.pdbx_strand_id
1 'polypeptide(L)'
;MNECSFQDTNQAFSFKTSYFEWNQLVENGGYDWALKKTIKVVKELIEFLPLGISTLTVNCFDASKTNISNKSLEAIIVDPPYGENVMYGEVSDFFYVWLKKMVGDIFPNEFKRELSDKDAEAVANSALYRDAGTGQAKKLADQHYQSKMEACFKEMNRVLKDEGILTVMFTHRKSEAWSGLTQALMNAGFTFKSSWAVATEPGQKFGKRDKGVLKRTVILACKKRTEEKKGLWSKVKEELHNEAESKVKEYSEAGITGPDLLVCTYGPVLGKFGDYSLIKDSSGNTKGPEDALNLVAEVVNKFTTYIPGADLETLAYINLISSFPELTIDEDEARVTVMFGGNLSISDLVDKELIDKKGGKVTILTSKQRLDSGVIDLAKPENLKSLIDVVHACLITFEKQGIKAVKKLLEDTGKDSSDSGFIATLKAISSLGFDVSGKSMMSNEIKNTNSLLEALGFESESVLKK
;
A
#
# COMPACT_ATOMS: atom_id res chain seq x y z
N MET A 1 34.94 -10.04 6.55
CA MET A 1 33.72 -10.78 6.96
C MET A 1 33.59 -10.60 8.46
N ASN A 2 32.82 -9.59 8.88
CA ASN A 2 32.34 -9.47 10.25
C ASN A 2 30.82 -9.50 10.14
N GLU A 3 30.24 -10.64 10.48
CA GLU A 3 28.82 -10.77 10.75
C GLU A 3 28.50 -9.88 11.94
N CYS A 4 27.65 -8.87 11.72
CA CYS A 4 27.06 -8.13 12.82
C CYS A 4 25.78 -8.87 13.20
N SER A 5 25.90 -9.88 14.06
CA SER A 5 24.78 -10.46 14.77
C SER A 5 24.31 -9.46 15.83
N PHE A 6 23.10 -8.93 15.67
CA PHE A 6 22.50 -8.07 16.69
C PHE A 6 21.91 -8.95 17.81
N GLN A 7 22.76 -9.34 18.74
CA GLN A 7 22.34 -9.58 20.13
C GLN A 7 22.32 -8.23 20.86
N ASP A 8 21.18 -7.94 21.50
CA ASP A 8 20.97 -6.91 22.51
C ASP A 8 21.13 -5.43 22.11
N THR A 9 20.02 -4.82 21.70
CA THR A 9 19.77 -3.39 21.99
C THR A 9 18.47 -3.22 22.78
N ASN A 10 18.42 -3.80 23.99
CA ASN A 10 17.53 -3.34 25.06
C ASN A 10 18.04 -1.99 25.64
N GLN A 11 18.28 -0.99 24.80
CA GLN A 11 18.31 0.39 25.28
C GLN A 11 16.86 0.82 25.45
N ALA A 12 16.32 0.55 26.64
CA ALA A 12 15.01 1.04 27.05
C ALA A 12 15.04 2.58 27.13
N PHE A 13 14.84 3.24 25.98
CA PHE A 13 14.47 4.65 25.98
C PHE A 13 13.09 4.75 26.62
N SER A 14 13.04 5.08 27.91
CA SER A 14 11.77 5.42 28.54
C SER A 14 11.32 6.77 28.01
N PHE A 15 10.26 6.76 27.20
CA PHE A 15 9.62 8.00 26.78
C PHE A 15 9.07 8.70 28.03
N LYS A 16 9.59 9.91 28.30
CA LYS A 16 8.93 10.82 29.24
C LYS A 16 7.69 11.36 28.56
N THR A 17 6.52 10.98 29.07
CA THR A 17 5.25 11.40 28.51
C THR A 17 4.65 12.55 29.31
N SER A 18 3.93 13.42 28.62
CA SER A 18 3.03 14.40 29.19
C SER A 18 1.74 14.41 28.37
N TYR A 19 0.63 14.83 28.95
CA TYR A 19 -0.69 14.72 28.33
C TYR A 19 -1.52 15.98 28.61
N PHE A 20 -1.97 16.63 27.52
CA PHE A 20 -2.92 17.74 27.60
C PHE A 20 -4.32 17.27 27.20
N GLU A 21 -5.34 17.92 27.75
CA GLU A 21 -6.74 17.73 27.41
C GLU A 21 -7.34 19.11 27.13
N TRP A 22 -8.07 19.23 26.02
CA TRP A 22 -8.71 20.47 25.58
C TRP A 22 -10.23 20.36 25.50
N ASN A 23 -10.82 19.28 26.01
CA ASN A 23 -12.26 19.13 26.10
C ASN A 23 -12.84 20.07 27.16
N GLN A 24 -13.28 21.25 26.71
CA GLN A 24 -13.91 22.28 27.55
C GLN A 24 -15.31 21.89 28.05
N LEU A 25 -15.87 20.79 27.56
CA LEU A 25 -17.23 20.33 27.87
C LEU A 25 -17.25 19.27 28.98
N VAL A 26 -16.09 18.86 29.51
CA VAL A 26 -16.06 17.97 30.67
C VAL A 26 -16.61 18.68 31.89
N GLU A 27 -17.37 17.94 32.70
CA GLU A 27 -18.00 18.46 33.91
C GLU A 27 -16.93 19.09 34.83
N ASN A 28 -17.12 20.35 35.21
CA ASN A 28 -16.17 21.17 35.98
C ASN A 28 -14.80 21.46 35.31
N GLY A 29 -14.62 21.17 34.02
CA GLY A 29 -13.35 21.35 33.31
C GLY A 29 -13.35 22.41 32.21
N GLY A 30 -14.11 23.50 32.36
CA GLY A 30 -14.18 24.60 31.39
C GLY A 30 -12.83 25.23 30.99
N TYR A 31 -12.89 26.33 30.23
CA TYR A 31 -11.71 26.93 29.58
C TYR A 31 -10.46 27.06 30.48
N ASP A 32 -10.60 27.59 31.69
CA ASP A 32 -9.49 27.78 32.62
C ASP A 32 -8.79 26.48 33.01
N TRP A 33 -9.54 25.40 33.16
CA TRP A 33 -8.97 24.08 33.47
C TRP A 33 -8.19 23.53 32.29
N ALA A 34 -8.77 23.58 31.08
CA ALA A 34 -8.12 23.13 29.84
C ALA A 34 -6.83 23.94 29.57
N LEU A 35 -6.89 25.26 29.72
CA LEU A 35 -5.73 26.14 29.58
C LEU A 35 -4.63 25.81 30.59
N LYS A 36 -4.98 25.63 31.87
CA LYS A 36 -4.01 25.24 32.91
C LYS A 36 -3.36 23.89 32.60
N LYS A 37 -4.12 22.91 32.10
CA LYS A 37 -3.59 21.60 31.68
C LYS A 37 -2.60 21.74 30.53
N THR A 38 -2.95 22.48 29.48
CA THR A 38 -2.05 22.72 28.34
C THR A 38 -0.78 23.46 28.76
N ILE A 39 -0.89 24.52 29.57
CA ILE A 39 0.27 25.26 30.08
C ILE A 39 1.17 24.34 30.91
N LYS A 40 0.58 23.50 31.77
CA LYS A 40 1.33 22.53 32.57
C LYS A 40 2.14 21.59 31.66
N VAL A 41 1.51 21.04 30.63
CA VAL A 41 2.15 20.11 29.70
C VAL A 41 3.28 20.79 28.93
N VAL A 42 3.06 22.01 28.44
CA VAL A 42 4.13 22.79 27.79
C VAL A 42 5.32 22.99 28.74
N LYS A 43 5.09 23.29 30.02
CA LYS A 43 6.16 23.41 31.02
C LYS A 43 6.90 22.08 31.23
N GLU A 44 6.17 20.98 31.39
CA GLU A 44 6.78 19.64 31.53
C GLU A 44 7.62 19.28 30.30
N LEU A 45 7.14 19.58 29.09
CA LEU A 45 7.89 19.35 27.85
C LEU A 45 9.16 20.21 27.80
N ILE A 46 9.10 21.47 28.26
CA ILE A 46 10.29 22.34 28.38
C ILE A 46 11.29 21.76 29.39
N GLU A 47 10.83 21.22 30.52
CA GLU A 47 11.69 20.54 31.51
C GLU A 47 12.34 19.26 30.96
N PHE A 48 11.71 18.60 29.98
CA PHE A 48 12.27 17.44 29.32
C PHE A 48 13.34 17.79 28.27
N LEU A 49 13.39 19.05 27.82
CA LEU A 49 14.43 19.48 26.89
C LEU A 49 15.80 19.40 27.58
N PRO A 50 16.82 18.82 26.93
CA PRO A 50 18.17 18.80 27.49
C PRO A 50 18.66 20.23 27.74
N LEU A 51 19.29 20.45 28.90
CA LEU A 51 19.98 21.70 29.21
C LEU A 51 21.03 21.96 28.11
N GLY A 52 20.91 23.08 27.39
CA GLY A 52 21.89 23.49 26.38
C GLY A 52 21.46 23.37 24.92
N ILE A 53 20.17 23.25 24.58
CA ILE A 53 19.71 23.57 23.21
C ILE A 53 20.00 25.05 22.97
N SER A 54 21.03 25.33 22.17
CA SER A 54 21.57 26.68 22.02
C SER A 54 20.72 27.60 21.14
N THR A 55 19.86 27.05 20.26
CA THR A 55 19.00 27.83 19.35
C THR A 55 17.96 26.92 18.68
N LEU A 56 16.67 27.23 18.82
CA LEU A 56 15.58 26.69 18.01
C LEU A 56 15.18 27.73 16.96
N THR A 57 15.14 27.34 15.70
CA THR A 57 14.66 28.22 14.62
C THR A 57 13.41 27.61 14.00
N VAL A 58 12.32 28.36 14.02
CA VAL A 58 11.07 28.01 13.34
C VAL A 58 10.93 28.94 12.14
N ASN A 59 10.70 28.35 10.96
CA ASN A 59 10.54 29.11 9.72
C ASN A 59 9.27 28.67 8.99
N CYS A 60 8.63 29.61 8.31
CA CYS A 60 7.51 29.36 7.39
C CYS A 60 7.95 29.75 5.97
N PHE A 61 8.17 28.76 5.11
CA PHE A 61 8.52 28.96 3.71
C PHE A 61 8.13 27.75 2.85
N ASP A 62 8.20 27.92 1.53
CA ASP A 62 8.10 26.84 0.56
C ASP A 62 9.32 25.91 0.67
N ALA A 63 9.09 24.61 0.89
CA ALA A 63 10.16 23.62 1.08
C ALA A 63 11.01 23.39 -0.18
N SER A 64 10.55 23.81 -1.36
CA SER A 64 11.32 23.80 -2.60
C SER A 64 12.29 24.96 -2.73
N LYS A 65 12.22 25.96 -1.84
CA LYS A 65 13.10 27.13 -1.86
C LYS A 65 13.28 27.72 -0.45
N THR A 66 14.39 27.35 0.19
CA THR A 66 14.73 27.77 1.54
C THR A 66 15.89 28.78 1.55
N ASN A 67 15.99 29.54 2.64
CA ASN A 67 17.16 30.39 2.91
C ASN A 67 18.25 29.65 3.72
N ILE A 68 18.18 28.33 3.81
CA ILE A 68 19.14 27.51 4.56
C ILE A 68 20.43 27.36 3.74
N SER A 69 21.58 27.45 4.40
CA SER A 69 22.89 27.32 3.74
C SER A 69 23.11 25.92 3.15
N ASN A 70 23.86 25.84 2.05
CA ASN A 70 24.28 24.58 1.45
C ASN A 70 24.99 23.69 2.49
N LYS A 71 24.71 22.38 2.47
CA LYS A 71 25.40 21.37 3.29
C LYS A 71 25.51 21.72 4.78
N SER A 72 24.45 22.29 5.35
CA SER A 72 24.40 22.73 6.75
C SER A 72 23.66 21.76 7.67
N LEU A 73 22.71 20.99 7.15
CA LEU A 73 21.88 20.08 7.93
C LEU A 73 22.47 18.66 8.00
N GLU A 74 22.43 18.04 9.17
CA GLU A 74 22.90 16.65 9.39
C GLU A 74 21.81 15.63 9.11
N ALA A 75 20.57 15.99 9.43
CA ALA A 75 19.40 15.16 9.19
C ALA A 75 18.23 16.03 8.75
N ILE A 76 17.40 15.48 7.89
CA ILE A 76 16.09 16.03 7.50
C ILE A 76 15.07 14.92 7.76
N ILE A 77 14.01 15.24 8.48
CA ILE A 77 12.88 14.33 8.71
C ILE A 77 11.66 15.00 8.07
N VAL A 78 11.03 14.31 7.12
CA VAL A 78 9.91 14.85 6.36
C VAL A 78 8.76 13.85 6.30
N ASP A 79 7.55 14.37 6.52
CA ASP A 79 6.28 13.72 6.22
C ASP A 79 5.60 14.53 5.10
N PRO A 80 5.81 14.15 3.83
CA PRO A 80 5.33 14.92 2.69
C PRO A 80 3.81 14.72 2.48
N PRO A 81 3.15 15.66 1.77
CA PRO A 81 1.78 15.47 1.32
C PRO A 81 1.63 14.25 0.41
N TYR A 82 0.47 13.57 0.49
CA TYR A 82 0.19 12.32 -0.23
C TYR A 82 -0.67 12.56 -1.47
N GLY A 83 -0.13 13.28 -2.47
CA GLY A 83 -0.81 13.49 -3.75
C GLY A 83 -2.19 14.16 -3.61
N GLU A 84 -3.25 13.44 -3.99
CA GLU A 84 -4.64 13.93 -3.99
C GLU A 84 -5.40 13.67 -2.68
N ASN A 85 -4.75 13.10 -1.65
CA ASN A 85 -5.42 12.64 -0.44
C ASN A 85 -6.04 13.75 0.42
N VAL A 86 -5.36 14.90 0.54
CA VAL A 86 -5.81 16.07 1.31
C VAL A 86 -5.33 17.33 0.59
N MET A 87 -6.24 18.27 0.36
CA MET A 87 -5.92 19.62 -0.12
C MET A 87 -5.68 20.53 1.09
N TYR A 88 -4.44 20.58 1.58
CA TYR A 88 -4.13 21.22 2.85
C TYR A 88 -4.39 22.73 2.81
N GLY A 89 -4.10 23.42 1.70
CA GLY A 89 -4.40 24.83 1.57
C GLY A 89 -5.90 25.14 1.75
N GLU A 90 -6.75 24.40 1.04
CA GLU A 90 -8.21 24.57 1.10
C GLU A 90 -8.76 24.30 2.51
N VAL A 91 -8.31 23.23 3.17
CA VAL A 91 -8.73 22.90 4.55
C VAL A 91 -8.17 23.92 5.55
N SER A 92 -6.95 24.42 5.32
CA SER A 92 -6.29 25.37 6.21
C SER A 92 -6.94 26.74 6.22
N ASP A 93 -7.64 27.15 5.15
CA ASP A 93 -8.31 28.46 5.10
C ASP A 93 -9.29 28.68 6.24
N PHE A 94 -10.02 27.62 6.64
CA PHE A 94 -10.93 27.69 7.80
C PHE A 94 -10.18 28.10 9.06
N PHE A 95 -9.02 27.50 9.34
CA PHE A 95 -8.23 27.80 10.53
C PHE A 95 -7.45 29.11 10.39
N TYR A 96 -6.92 29.39 9.19
CA TYR A 96 -6.06 30.52 8.91
C TYR A 96 -6.75 31.86 9.21
N VAL A 97 -8.01 32.03 8.81
CA VAL A 97 -8.76 33.28 9.03
C VAL A 97 -9.01 33.56 10.52
N TRP A 98 -9.23 32.52 11.33
CA TRP A 98 -9.43 32.65 12.78
C TRP A 98 -8.10 32.90 13.48
N LEU A 99 -7.06 32.14 13.15
CA LEU A 99 -5.72 32.33 13.71
C LEU A 99 -5.17 33.73 13.38
N LYS A 100 -5.39 34.22 12.15
CA LYS A 100 -5.05 35.59 11.74
C LYS A 100 -5.69 36.65 12.64
N LYS A 101 -6.96 36.47 13.00
CA LYS A 101 -7.66 37.40 13.91
C LYS A 101 -7.18 37.32 15.35
N MET A 102 -6.74 36.15 15.79
CA MET A 102 -6.35 35.89 17.18
C MET A 102 -4.89 36.23 17.48
N VAL A 103 -3.97 35.95 16.55
CA VAL A 103 -2.52 36.05 16.77
C VAL A 103 -1.77 36.71 15.60
N GLY A 104 -2.48 37.29 14.63
CA GLY A 104 -1.87 37.88 13.43
C GLY A 104 -1.05 39.14 13.73
N ASP A 105 -1.34 39.85 14.81
CA ASP A 105 -0.53 40.95 15.33
C ASP A 105 0.78 40.46 15.98
N ILE A 106 0.78 39.25 16.53
CA ILE A 106 1.97 38.58 17.08
C ILE A 106 2.85 38.00 15.96
N PHE A 107 2.23 37.46 14.90
CA PHE A 107 2.89 36.83 13.75
C PHE A 107 2.54 37.53 12.42
N PRO A 108 2.90 38.82 12.26
CA PRO A 108 2.43 39.63 11.13
C PRO A 108 3.03 39.19 9.80
N ASN A 109 4.14 38.45 9.80
CA ASN A 109 4.78 37.98 8.58
C ASN A 109 4.08 36.74 8.00
N GLU A 110 3.55 35.90 8.88
CA GLU A 110 2.88 34.64 8.58
C GLU A 110 1.42 34.89 8.15
N PHE A 111 0.81 35.94 8.70
CA PHE A 111 -0.59 36.30 8.43
C PHE A 111 -0.80 37.44 7.41
N LYS A 112 0.17 37.65 6.51
CA LYS A 112 0.10 38.72 5.48
C LYS A 112 -1.00 38.51 4.45
N ARG A 113 -1.26 37.26 4.06
CA ARG A 113 -2.20 36.94 2.98
C ARG A 113 -3.64 36.95 3.47
N GLU A 114 -4.59 37.05 2.55
CA GLU A 114 -6.00 36.89 2.87
C GLU A 114 -6.32 35.44 3.27
N LEU A 115 -5.78 34.49 2.50
CA LEU A 115 -5.95 33.05 2.66
C LEU A 115 -4.60 32.33 2.60
N SER A 116 -4.60 31.02 2.86
CA SER A 116 -3.41 30.17 2.74
C SER A 116 -2.83 30.15 1.32
N ASP A 117 -1.53 29.88 1.22
CA ASP A 117 -0.82 29.73 -0.06
C ASP A 117 -1.13 28.38 -0.71
N LYS A 118 -1.84 28.42 -1.84
CA LYS A 118 -2.21 27.22 -2.62
C LYS A 118 -1.27 26.98 -3.80
N ASP A 119 -0.45 27.97 -4.16
CA ASP A 119 0.46 27.90 -5.31
C ASP A 119 1.78 27.22 -4.95
N ALA A 120 2.19 27.34 -3.68
CA ALA A 120 3.38 26.70 -3.15
C ALA A 120 3.16 25.23 -2.75
N GLU A 121 1.91 24.77 -2.66
CA GLU A 121 1.56 23.45 -2.15
C GLU A 121 2.00 22.31 -3.10
N ALA A 122 2.52 21.23 -2.54
CA ALA A 122 2.85 20.00 -3.29
C ALA A 122 1.71 19.00 -3.21
N VAL A 123 0.56 19.28 -3.85
CA VAL A 123 -0.60 18.36 -3.92
C VAL A 123 -1.07 18.15 -5.36
N ALA A 124 -1.70 17.00 -5.61
CA ALA A 124 -2.31 16.70 -6.91
C ALA A 124 -3.76 17.21 -6.94
N ASN A 125 -3.93 18.52 -7.16
CA ASN A 125 -5.26 19.14 -7.24
C ASN A 125 -5.76 19.26 -8.69
N SER A 126 -6.63 18.34 -9.11
CA SER A 126 -7.22 18.38 -10.46
C SER A 126 -8.16 19.57 -10.69
N ALA A 127 -8.70 20.19 -9.64
CA ALA A 127 -9.60 21.34 -9.78
C ALA A 127 -8.88 22.56 -10.39
N LEU A 128 -7.56 22.68 -10.18
CA LEU A 128 -6.71 23.71 -10.78
C LEU A 128 -6.61 23.58 -12.31
N TYR A 129 -6.93 22.40 -12.86
CA TYR A 129 -6.79 22.07 -14.28
C TYR A 129 -8.12 21.70 -14.93
N ARG A 130 -9.26 22.06 -14.31
CA ARG A 130 -10.60 21.68 -14.77
C ARG A 130 -10.88 22.05 -16.24
N ASP A 131 -10.27 23.13 -16.72
CA ASP A 131 -10.45 23.64 -18.09
C ASP A 131 -9.76 22.75 -19.14
N ALA A 132 -8.89 21.83 -18.73
CA ALA A 132 -8.23 20.87 -19.62
C ALA A 132 -9.07 19.62 -19.93
N GLY A 133 -10.22 19.44 -19.26
CA GLY A 133 -11.04 18.24 -19.35
C GLY A 133 -10.59 17.11 -18.40
N THR A 134 -11.51 16.25 -17.98
CA THR A 134 -11.37 15.39 -16.79
C THR A 134 -10.13 14.50 -16.77
N GLY A 135 -9.79 13.85 -17.90
CA GLY A 135 -8.62 12.96 -17.98
C GLY A 135 -7.29 13.73 -18.01
N GLN A 136 -7.27 14.88 -18.68
CA GLN A 136 -6.07 15.71 -18.78
C GLN A 136 -5.81 16.49 -17.49
N ALA A 137 -6.86 16.92 -16.80
CA ALA A 137 -6.79 17.62 -15.52
C ALA A 137 -6.07 16.78 -14.45
N LYS A 138 -6.43 15.50 -14.34
CA LYS A 138 -5.76 14.58 -13.42
C LYS A 138 -4.28 14.41 -13.75
N LYS A 139 -3.97 14.15 -15.02
CA LYS A 139 -2.58 14.00 -15.48
C LYS A 139 -1.73 15.24 -15.19
N LEU A 140 -2.26 16.44 -15.43
CA LEU A 140 -1.57 17.69 -15.14
C LEU A 140 -1.35 17.90 -13.65
N ALA A 141 -2.35 17.56 -12.82
CA ALA A 141 -2.23 17.62 -11.37
C ALA A 141 -1.16 16.66 -10.83
N ASP A 142 -1.11 15.43 -11.32
CA ASP A 142 -0.09 14.45 -10.95
C ASP A 142 1.31 14.91 -11.35
N GLN A 143 1.45 15.49 -12.56
CA GLN A 143 2.72 16.06 -13.03
C GLN A 143 3.17 17.26 -12.19
N HIS A 144 2.25 18.14 -11.82
CA HIS A 144 2.54 19.27 -10.93
C HIS A 144 3.03 18.76 -9.57
N TYR A 145 2.29 17.84 -8.95
CA TYR A 145 2.68 17.22 -7.68
C TYR A 145 4.08 16.61 -7.75
N GLN A 146 4.36 15.79 -8.76
CA GLN A 146 5.68 15.16 -8.96
C GLN A 146 6.80 16.21 -9.10
N SER A 147 6.56 17.26 -9.89
CA SER A 147 7.54 18.34 -10.09
C SER A 147 7.83 19.09 -8.78
N LYS A 148 6.80 19.39 -7.99
CA LYS A 148 6.95 20.06 -6.68
C LYS A 148 7.69 19.19 -5.68
N MET A 149 7.35 17.91 -5.60
CA MET A 149 8.03 16.94 -4.74
C MET A 149 9.51 16.80 -5.12
N GLU A 150 9.83 16.70 -6.41
CA GLU A 150 11.22 16.67 -6.89
C GLU A 150 11.97 17.97 -6.54
N ALA A 151 11.33 19.13 -6.70
CA ALA A 151 11.93 20.40 -6.32
C ALA A 151 12.23 20.49 -4.82
N CYS A 152 11.31 20.03 -3.97
CA CYS A 152 11.52 19.92 -2.53
C CYS A 152 12.70 19.00 -2.20
N PHE A 153 12.78 17.81 -2.82
CA PHE A 153 13.90 16.90 -2.59
C PHE A 153 15.23 17.47 -3.10
N LYS A 154 15.26 18.16 -4.25
CA LYS A 154 16.48 18.84 -4.73
C LYS A 154 16.97 19.88 -3.73
N GLU A 155 16.04 20.64 -3.16
CA GLU A 155 16.36 21.62 -2.14
C GLU A 155 16.86 20.96 -0.84
N MET A 156 16.23 19.87 -0.40
CA MET A 156 16.70 19.05 0.71
C MET A 156 18.11 18.51 0.45
N ASN A 157 18.40 18.04 -0.78
CA ASN A 157 19.74 17.59 -1.16
C ASN A 157 20.77 18.73 -1.04
N ARG A 158 20.44 19.93 -1.51
CA ARG A 158 21.33 21.11 -1.44
C ARG A 158 21.72 21.43 0.01
N VAL A 159 20.76 21.44 0.93
CA VAL A 159 20.97 21.87 2.32
C VAL A 159 21.53 20.77 3.21
N LEU A 160 21.31 19.49 2.88
CA LEU A 160 21.84 18.34 3.61
C LEU A 160 23.36 18.23 3.42
N LYS A 161 24.10 17.89 4.48
CA LYS A 161 25.52 17.49 4.41
C LYS A 161 25.67 16.25 3.53
N ASP A 162 26.87 16.01 3.00
CA ASP A 162 27.10 14.88 2.09
C ASP A 162 26.86 13.51 2.76
N GLU A 163 27.24 13.39 4.04
CA GLU A 163 26.96 12.23 4.90
C GLU A 163 25.63 12.31 5.65
N GLY A 164 24.81 13.34 5.38
CA GLY A 164 23.55 13.55 6.07
C GLY A 164 22.48 12.53 5.69
N ILE A 165 21.46 12.43 6.52
CA ILE A 165 20.36 11.46 6.36
C ILE A 165 19.05 12.20 6.09
N LEU A 166 18.35 11.83 5.02
CA LEU A 166 16.97 12.24 4.78
C LEU A 166 16.05 11.09 5.17
N THR A 167 15.14 11.33 6.11
CA THR A 167 14.10 10.38 6.52
C THR A 167 12.77 10.83 5.93
N VAL A 168 12.15 9.98 5.11
CA VAL A 168 10.86 10.26 4.48
C VAL A 168 9.82 9.29 5.03
N MET A 169 8.76 9.81 5.64
CA MET A 169 7.58 9.02 5.98
C MET A 169 6.73 8.86 4.72
N PHE A 170 6.35 7.63 4.39
CA PHE A 170 5.48 7.41 3.25
C PHE A 170 4.60 6.19 3.39
N THR A 171 3.33 6.31 3.00
CA THR A 171 2.39 5.19 3.00
C THR A 171 1.33 5.43 1.95
N HIS A 172 1.33 4.60 0.91
CA HIS A 172 0.34 4.68 -0.15
C HIS A 172 0.01 3.29 -0.68
N ARG A 173 -1.26 3.07 -1.05
CA ARG A 173 -1.73 1.80 -1.61
C ARG A 173 -1.37 1.65 -3.09
N LYS A 174 -1.43 2.75 -3.82
CA LYS A 174 -1.14 2.80 -5.27
C LYS A 174 0.36 2.74 -5.51
N SER A 175 0.79 1.79 -6.34
CA SER A 175 2.20 1.62 -6.75
C SER A 175 2.72 2.85 -7.50
N GLU A 176 1.86 3.55 -8.23
CA GLU A 176 2.20 4.77 -8.97
C GLU A 176 2.71 5.88 -8.05
N ALA A 177 2.16 5.98 -6.83
CA ALA A 177 2.62 6.94 -5.84
C ALA A 177 4.02 6.58 -5.31
N TRP A 178 4.30 5.29 -5.10
CA TRP A 178 5.63 4.79 -4.76
C TRP A 178 6.64 5.02 -5.89
N SER A 179 6.23 4.77 -7.13
CA SER A 179 7.04 5.01 -8.32
C SER A 179 7.40 6.49 -8.44
N GLY A 180 6.41 7.37 -8.32
CA GLY A 180 6.60 8.82 -8.38
C GLY A 180 7.51 9.36 -7.26
N LEU A 181 7.32 8.92 -6.02
CA LEU A 181 8.18 9.28 -4.89
C LEU A 181 9.63 8.83 -5.14
N THR A 182 9.82 7.57 -5.55
CA THR A 182 11.14 6.99 -5.80
C THR A 182 11.84 7.76 -6.92
N GLN A 183 11.13 8.03 -8.02
CA GLN A 183 11.66 8.78 -9.14
C GLN A 183 12.08 10.19 -8.73
N ALA A 184 11.26 10.90 -7.95
CA ALA A 184 11.57 12.25 -7.48
C ALA A 184 12.83 12.28 -6.60
N LEU A 185 12.99 11.32 -5.70
CA LEU A 185 14.17 11.18 -4.85
C LEU A 185 15.43 10.81 -5.65
N MET A 186 15.31 9.88 -6.61
CA MET A 186 16.41 9.55 -7.51
C MET A 186 16.86 10.75 -8.35
N ASN A 187 15.91 11.49 -8.93
CA ASN A 187 16.16 12.72 -9.71
C ASN A 187 16.80 13.83 -8.86
N ALA A 188 16.47 13.86 -7.56
CA ALA A 188 17.08 14.76 -6.59
C ALA A 188 18.46 14.29 -6.08
N GLY A 189 18.99 13.18 -6.59
CA GLY A 189 20.32 12.68 -6.24
C GLY A 189 20.36 11.89 -4.93
N PHE A 190 19.24 11.32 -4.49
CA PHE A 190 19.19 10.39 -3.36
C PHE A 190 19.23 8.92 -3.81
N THR A 191 19.65 8.07 -2.87
CA THR A 191 19.40 6.63 -2.83
C THR A 191 18.81 6.27 -1.46
N PHE A 192 18.11 5.15 -1.34
CA PHE A 192 17.49 4.70 -0.09
C PHE A 192 18.24 3.49 0.45
N LYS A 193 18.70 3.57 1.69
CA LYS A 193 19.53 2.51 2.30
C LYS A 193 18.71 1.53 3.12
N SER A 194 17.58 1.95 3.66
CA SER A 194 16.72 1.10 4.47
C SER A 194 15.31 1.67 4.55
N SER A 195 14.36 0.78 4.84
CA SER A 195 12.97 1.11 5.08
C SER A 195 12.46 0.37 6.31
N TRP A 196 11.69 1.04 7.16
CA TRP A 196 11.09 0.44 8.35
C TRP A 196 9.58 0.59 8.33
N ALA A 197 8.88 -0.52 8.50
CA ALA A 197 7.42 -0.54 8.61
C ALA A 197 7.01 -0.40 10.08
N VAL A 198 6.65 0.82 10.47
CA VAL A 198 6.20 1.15 11.82
C VAL A 198 4.70 0.88 11.92
N ALA A 199 4.28 0.10 12.93
CA ALA A 199 2.86 -0.07 13.21
C ALA A 199 2.26 1.27 13.60
N THR A 200 1.31 1.74 12.81
CA THR A 200 0.53 2.94 13.08
C THR A 200 -0.89 2.48 13.29
N GLU A 201 -1.38 2.58 14.53
CA GLU A 201 -2.76 2.16 14.82
C GLU A 201 -3.71 2.96 13.92
N PRO A 202 -4.63 2.30 13.18
CA PRO A 202 -5.77 3.00 12.66
C PRO A 202 -6.51 3.50 13.89
N GLY A 203 -6.39 4.80 14.18
CA GLY A 203 -7.24 5.43 15.18
C GLY A 203 -8.68 5.00 14.93
N GLN A 204 -9.46 4.80 16.00
CA GLN A 204 -10.89 4.46 15.95
C GLN A 204 -11.71 5.57 15.26
N LYS A 205 -11.36 5.95 14.02
CA LYS A 205 -12.08 6.88 13.18
C LYS A 205 -13.35 6.16 12.76
N PHE A 206 -14.44 6.54 13.41
CA PHE A 206 -15.81 6.23 12.99
C PHE A 206 -15.90 6.47 11.48
N GLY A 207 -16.03 5.39 10.70
CA GLY A 207 -16.10 5.42 9.23
C GLY A 207 -15.01 4.66 8.46
N LYS A 208 -13.92 4.20 9.12
CA LYS A 208 -12.83 3.42 8.48
C LYS A 208 -12.61 2.00 9.04
N ARG A 209 -13.52 1.49 9.87
CA ARG A 209 -13.52 0.05 10.21
C ARG A 209 -13.79 -0.75 8.93
N ASP A 210 -13.02 -1.82 8.73
CA ASP A 210 -13.23 -2.87 7.72
C ASP A 210 -12.95 -2.53 6.24
N LYS A 211 -12.11 -1.53 5.93
CA LYS A 211 -11.76 -1.15 4.53
C LYS A 211 -10.30 -1.41 4.12
N GLY A 212 -9.72 -2.55 4.48
CA GLY A 212 -8.33 -2.87 4.09
C GLY A 212 -7.31 -1.77 4.43
N VAL A 213 -7.50 -1.09 5.57
CA VAL A 213 -6.69 0.07 5.98
C VAL A 213 -5.26 -0.39 6.24
N LEU A 214 -4.28 0.28 5.63
CA LEU A 214 -2.85 0.03 5.89
C LEU A 214 -2.60 0.28 7.38
N LYS A 215 -2.07 -0.73 8.08
CA LYS A 215 -1.84 -0.69 9.53
C LYS A 215 -0.44 -0.19 9.86
N ARG A 216 0.35 0.11 8.83
CA ARG A 216 1.76 0.44 8.95
C ARG A 216 2.12 1.63 8.10
N THR A 217 3.03 2.44 8.64
CA THR A 217 3.70 3.51 7.93
C THR A 217 5.13 3.12 7.61
N VAL A 218 5.56 3.31 6.37
CA VAL A 218 6.94 3.03 5.96
C VAL A 218 7.77 4.28 6.12
N ILE A 219 8.89 4.16 6.83
CA ILE A 219 9.89 5.20 6.99
C ILE A 219 11.09 4.84 6.13
N LEU A 220 11.45 5.70 5.18
CA LEU A 220 12.58 5.52 4.27
C LEU A 220 13.78 6.34 4.75
N ALA A 221 14.92 5.70 5.00
CA ALA A 221 16.19 6.41 5.18
C ALA A 221 16.93 6.53 3.86
N CYS A 222 17.13 7.76 3.44
CA CYS A 222 17.79 8.15 2.20
C CYS A 222 19.14 8.80 2.51
N LYS A 223 20.09 8.60 1.62
CA LYS A 223 21.40 9.27 1.61
C LYS A 223 21.64 9.88 0.24
N LYS A 224 22.51 10.88 0.18
CA LYS A 224 22.97 11.39 -1.11
C LYS A 224 23.67 10.27 -1.88
N ARG A 225 23.44 10.23 -3.19
CA ARG A 225 24.17 9.36 -4.10
C ARG A 225 25.59 9.90 -4.25
N THR A 226 26.57 9.08 -3.93
CA THR A 226 28.00 9.42 -4.07
C THR A 226 28.58 8.95 -5.39
N GLU A 227 27.98 7.93 -6.01
CA GLU A 227 28.51 7.28 -7.22
C GLU A 227 27.42 7.01 -8.26
N GLU A 228 27.80 7.15 -9.52
CA GLU A 228 26.99 6.78 -10.68
C GLU A 228 27.13 5.28 -10.95
N LYS A 229 26.06 4.52 -10.68
CA LYS A 229 26.02 3.07 -10.89
C LYS A 229 25.04 2.74 -12.02
N LYS A 230 25.55 2.26 -13.15
CA LYS A 230 24.72 1.81 -14.29
C LYS A 230 24.47 0.31 -14.21
N GLY A 231 23.26 -0.12 -14.53
CA GLY A 231 22.84 -1.52 -14.44
C GLY A 231 22.25 -2.06 -15.74
N LEU A 232 22.49 -3.34 -16.02
CA LEU A 232 21.74 -4.10 -17.02
C LEU A 232 20.54 -4.75 -16.34
N TRP A 233 19.34 -4.56 -16.88
CA TRP A 233 18.08 -5.00 -16.27
C TRP A 233 18.08 -6.48 -15.90
N SER A 234 18.69 -7.36 -16.70
CA SER A 234 18.73 -8.80 -16.36
C SER A 234 19.42 -9.08 -15.03
N LYS A 235 20.54 -8.39 -14.75
CA LYS A 235 21.29 -8.54 -13.49
C LYS A 235 20.58 -7.85 -12.33
N VAL A 236 20.06 -6.65 -12.58
CA VAL A 236 19.34 -5.88 -11.57
C VAL A 236 18.06 -6.61 -11.16
N LYS A 237 17.30 -7.14 -12.12
CA LYS A 237 16.08 -7.90 -11.87
C LYS A 237 16.33 -9.09 -10.93
N GLU A 238 17.43 -9.83 -11.13
CA GLU A 238 17.81 -10.94 -10.25
C GLU A 238 18.12 -10.45 -8.83
N GLU A 239 18.89 -9.37 -8.68
CA GLU A 239 19.17 -8.74 -7.37
C GLU A 239 17.88 -8.31 -6.66
N LEU A 240 16.98 -7.64 -7.38
CA LEU A 240 15.71 -7.16 -6.82
C LEU A 240 14.77 -8.31 -6.45
N HIS A 241 14.74 -9.39 -7.25
CA HIS A 241 13.92 -10.56 -6.98
C HIS A 241 14.38 -11.27 -5.71
N ASN A 242 15.69 -11.46 -5.54
CA ASN A 242 16.26 -12.08 -4.35
C ASN A 242 16.00 -11.24 -3.08
N GLU A 243 16.11 -9.92 -3.18
CA GLU A 243 15.75 -9.00 -2.07
C GLU A 243 14.26 -9.12 -1.73
N ALA A 244 13.38 -9.15 -2.74
CA ALA A 244 11.96 -9.31 -2.54
C ALA A 244 11.61 -10.64 -1.86
N GLU A 245 12.13 -11.78 -2.33
CA GLU A 245 11.84 -13.10 -1.74
C GLU A 245 12.30 -13.18 -0.29
N SER A 246 13.50 -12.67 0.00
CA SER A 246 14.05 -12.59 1.35
C SER A 246 13.13 -11.78 2.28
N LYS A 247 12.72 -10.58 1.85
CA LYS A 247 11.92 -9.66 2.66
C LYS A 247 10.48 -10.12 2.85
N VAL A 248 9.89 -10.73 1.82
CA VAL A 248 8.55 -11.31 1.94
C VAL A 248 8.51 -12.40 3.01
N LYS A 249 9.52 -13.27 3.03
CA LYS A 249 9.63 -14.32 4.06
C LYS A 249 9.82 -13.71 5.46
N GLU A 250 10.77 -12.78 5.61
CA GLU A 250 11.05 -12.08 6.87
C GLU A 250 9.79 -11.39 7.43
N TYR A 251 9.07 -10.65 6.59
CA TYR A 251 7.87 -9.91 6.99
C TYR A 251 6.69 -10.83 7.30
N SER A 252 6.51 -11.91 6.53
CA SER A 252 5.50 -12.93 6.80
C SER A 252 5.74 -13.63 8.14
N GLU A 253 6.98 -14.02 8.43
CA GLU A 253 7.38 -14.61 9.73
C GLU A 253 7.16 -13.64 10.90
N ALA A 254 7.29 -12.32 10.66
CA ALA A 254 6.96 -11.27 11.61
C ALA A 254 5.44 -10.96 11.72
N GLY A 255 4.58 -11.72 11.05
CA GLY A 255 3.12 -11.57 11.08
C GLY A 255 2.56 -10.45 10.21
N ILE A 256 3.36 -9.90 9.28
CA ILE A 256 2.89 -8.92 8.29
C ILE A 256 2.27 -9.69 7.11
N THR A 257 1.01 -9.42 6.82
CA THR A 257 0.22 -10.16 5.81
C THR A 257 -0.61 -9.21 4.94
N GLY A 258 -1.20 -9.75 3.87
CA GLY A 258 -2.12 -9.01 3.00
C GLY A 258 -1.48 -7.76 2.37
N PRO A 259 -2.23 -6.65 2.24
CA PRO A 259 -1.72 -5.43 1.61
C PRO A 259 -0.49 -4.82 2.29
N ASP A 260 -0.35 -4.99 3.62
CA ASP A 260 0.82 -4.49 4.35
C ASP A 260 2.10 -5.22 3.91
N LEU A 261 2.04 -6.52 3.57
CA LEU A 261 3.20 -7.31 3.13
C LEU A 261 3.79 -6.77 1.82
N LEU A 262 2.94 -6.37 0.87
CA LEU A 262 3.35 -5.74 -0.38
C LEU A 262 4.04 -4.41 -0.13
N VAL A 263 3.35 -3.51 0.58
CA VAL A 263 3.80 -2.14 0.80
C VAL A 263 5.09 -2.12 1.62
N CYS A 264 5.24 -3.03 2.59
CA CYS A 264 6.48 -3.18 3.34
C CYS A 264 7.64 -3.67 2.45
N THR A 265 7.36 -4.56 1.48
CA THR A 265 8.37 -5.10 0.55
C THR A 265 8.82 -4.08 -0.50
N TYR A 266 7.99 -3.09 -0.83
CA TYR A 266 8.37 -2.02 -1.77
C TYR A 266 9.61 -1.24 -1.30
N GLY A 267 9.69 -0.87 -0.02
CA GLY A 267 10.79 -0.07 0.52
C GLY A 267 12.18 -0.65 0.26
N PRO A 268 12.49 -1.90 0.69
CA PRO A 268 13.80 -2.51 0.51
C PRO A 268 14.19 -2.67 -0.97
N VAL A 269 13.23 -3.10 -1.80
CA VAL A 269 13.47 -3.36 -3.22
C VAL A 269 13.67 -2.07 -4.00
N LEU A 270 12.88 -1.04 -3.72
CA LEU A 270 13.11 0.29 -4.29
C LEU A 270 14.42 0.90 -3.81
N GLY A 271 14.90 0.56 -2.61
CA GLY A 271 16.24 0.95 -2.15
C GLY A 271 17.35 0.34 -3.00
N LYS A 272 17.28 -0.96 -3.28
CA LYS A 272 18.21 -1.64 -4.20
C LYS A 272 18.13 -1.08 -5.61
N PHE A 273 16.93 -0.82 -6.11
CA PHE A 273 16.72 -0.18 -7.41
C PHE A 273 17.36 1.23 -7.42
N GLY A 274 17.12 2.00 -6.36
CA GLY A 274 17.63 3.36 -6.17
C GLY A 274 19.14 3.46 -6.10
N ASP A 275 19.88 2.38 -5.82
CA ASP A 275 21.35 2.39 -5.90
C ASP A 275 21.87 2.57 -7.34
N TYR A 276 21.07 2.30 -8.36
CA TYR A 276 21.41 2.53 -9.76
C TYR A 276 20.95 3.90 -10.23
N SER A 277 21.81 4.63 -10.95
CA SER A 277 21.47 5.91 -11.56
C SER A 277 20.81 5.75 -12.93
N LEU A 278 21.08 4.64 -13.61
CA LEU A 278 20.47 4.30 -14.89
C LEU A 278 20.44 2.77 -15.08
N ILE A 279 19.27 2.24 -15.40
CA ILE A 279 19.09 0.82 -15.72
C ILE A 279 18.55 0.70 -17.12
N LYS A 280 19.17 -0.14 -17.94
CA LYS A 280 18.73 -0.43 -19.31
C LYS A 280 18.56 -1.92 -19.56
N ASP A 281 17.61 -2.29 -20.42
CA ASP A 281 17.52 -3.65 -20.94
C ASP A 281 18.48 -3.89 -22.12
N SER A 282 18.52 -5.13 -22.63
CA SER A 282 19.34 -5.51 -23.80
C SER A 282 18.95 -4.80 -25.09
N SER A 283 17.72 -4.27 -25.16
CA SER A 283 17.21 -3.49 -26.28
C SER A 283 17.52 -1.99 -26.15
N GLY A 284 18.11 -1.57 -25.03
CA GLY A 284 18.49 -0.18 -24.75
C GLY A 284 17.39 0.66 -24.10
N ASN A 285 16.22 0.07 -23.79
CA ASN A 285 15.14 0.78 -23.11
C ASN A 285 15.50 1.03 -21.65
N THR A 286 15.10 2.19 -21.13
CA THR A 286 15.33 2.54 -19.71
C THR A 286 14.26 1.89 -18.85
N LYS A 287 14.67 1.39 -17.67
CA LYS A 287 13.79 0.80 -16.67
C LYS A 287 13.59 1.76 -15.51
N GLY A 288 12.34 1.87 -15.05
CA GLY A 288 11.92 2.80 -14.01
C GLY A 288 11.49 2.09 -12.72
N PRO A 289 11.21 2.84 -11.65
CA PRO A 289 10.74 2.28 -10.37
C PRO A 289 9.51 1.39 -10.51
N GLU A 290 8.61 1.68 -11.46
CA GLU A 290 7.44 0.87 -11.77
C GLU A 290 7.79 -0.58 -12.16
N ASP A 291 8.87 -0.79 -12.94
CA ASP A 291 9.32 -2.14 -13.29
C ASP A 291 9.74 -2.94 -12.03
N ALA A 292 10.34 -2.28 -11.04
CA ALA A 292 10.72 -2.90 -9.77
C ALA A 292 9.50 -3.20 -8.89
N LEU A 293 8.51 -2.32 -8.85
CA LEU A 293 7.26 -2.54 -8.10
C LEU A 293 6.46 -3.71 -8.66
N ASN A 294 6.42 -3.86 -9.98
CA ASN A 294 5.79 -5.00 -10.64
C ASN A 294 6.47 -6.33 -10.27
N LEU A 295 7.79 -6.34 -10.15
CA LEU A 295 8.54 -7.50 -9.67
C LEU A 295 8.22 -7.83 -8.21
N VAL A 296 8.11 -6.82 -7.34
CA VAL A 296 7.72 -7.05 -5.94
C VAL A 296 6.32 -7.66 -5.86
N ALA A 297 5.38 -7.15 -6.65
CA ALA A 297 4.05 -7.74 -6.74
C ALA A 297 4.18 -9.23 -7.13
N GLU A 298 4.82 -9.55 -8.26
CA GLU A 298 5.04 -10.93 -8.72
C GLU A 298 5.56 -11.86 -7.61
N VAL A 299 6.56 -11.43 -6.84
CA VAL A 299 7.15 -12.22 -5.75
C VAL A 299 6.19 -12.41 -4.58
N VAL A 300 5.55 -11.34 -4.11
CA VAL A 300 4.56 -11.41 -3.01
C VAL A 300 3.42 -12.35 -3.38
N ASN A 301 3.00 -12.33 -4.64
CA ASN A 301 1.92 -13.14 -5.17
C ASN A 301 2.25 -14.62 -5.15
N LYS A 302 3.42 -14.94 -5.70
CA LYS A 302 3.93 -16.30 -5.73
C LYS A 302 4.10 -16.86 -4.32
N PHE A 303 4.46 -16.01 -3.36
CA PHE A 303 4.59 -16.40 -1.96
C PHE A 303 3.24 -16.59 -1.25
N THR A 304 2.27 -15.70 -1.49
CA THR A 304 0.96 -15.71 -0.81
C THR A 304 -0.03 -16.69 -1.41
N THR A 305 0.08 -16.97 -2.71
CA THR A 305 -0.88 -17.77 -3.48
C THR A 305 -0.12 -18.74 -4.39
N TYR A 306 0.62 -19.68 -3.81
CA TYR A 306 1.18 -20.79 -4.59
C TYR A 306 0.17 -21.92 -4.73
N ILE A 307 -0.53 -21.95 -5.86
CA ILE A 307 -1.35 -23.09 -6.29
C ILE A 307 -0.59 -23.81 -7.42
N PRO A 308 -0.10 -25.05 -7.20
CA PRO A 308 0.65 -25.79 -8.22
C PRO A 308 -0.13 -25.92 -9.52
N GLY A 309 0.44 -25.52 -10.65
CA GLY A 309 -0.18 -25.67 -11.97
C GLY A 309 -1.38 -24.74 -12.26
N ALA A 310 -1.66 -23.76 -11.39
CA ALA A 310 -2.69 -22.75 -11.66
C ALA A 310 -2.24 -21.72 -12.71
N ASP A 311 -3.16 -21.36 -13.60
CA ASP A 311 -3.03 -20.21 -14.49
C ASP A 311 -3.18 -18.87 -13.73
N LEU A 312 -2.77 -17.78 -14.39
CA LEU A 312 -2.75 -16.43 -13.82
C LEU A 312 -4.14 -15.96 -13.43
N GLU A 313 -5.16 -16.33 -14.22
CA GLU A 313 -6.56 -16.00 -13.95
C GLU A 313 -7.04 -16.62 -12.63
N THR A 314 -6.66 -17.88 -12.38
CA THR A 314 -6.97 -18.60 -11.15
C THR A 314 -6.29 -17.97 -9.95
N LEU A 315 -5.00 -17.65 -10.05
CA LEU A 315 -4.27 -16.98 -8.97
C LEU A 315 -4.86 -15.60 -8.67
N ALA A 316 -5.22 -14.83 -9.70
CA ALA A 316 -5.86 -13.52 -9.54
C ALA A 316 -7.22 -13.63 -8.84
N TYR A 317 -8.04 -14.58 -9.24
CA TYR A 317 -9.35 -14.82 -8.63
C TYR A 317 -9.23 -15.23 -7.16
N ILE A 318 -8.33 -16.16 -6.84
CA ILE A 318 -8.10 -16.61 -5.45
C ILE A 318 -7.58 -15.46 -4.58
N ASN A 319 -6.65 -14.65 -5.07
CA ASN A 319 -6.18 -13.45 -4.34
C ASN A 319 -7.30 -12.45 -4.07
N LEU A 320 -8.17 -12.23 -5.06
CA LEU A 320 -9.32 -11.33 -4.96
C LEU A 320 -10.29 -11.78 -3.86
N ILE A 321 -10.74 -13.03 -3.88
CA ILE A 321 -11.68 -13.54 -2.87
C ILE A 321 -11.03 -13.67 -1.49
N SER A 322 -9.71 -13.90 -1.42
CA SER A 322 -8.95 -13.95 -0.16
C SER A 322 -8.77 -12.58 0.49
N SER A 323 -8.63 -11.54 -0.34
CA SER A 323 -8.44 -10.17 0.14
C SER A 323 -9.76 -9.48 0.46
N PHE A 324 -10.86 -9.85 -0.21
CA PHE A 324 -12.14 -9.15 -0.18
C PHE A 324 -13.34 -10.10 -0.11
N PRO A 325 -13.65 -10.66 1.07
CA PRO A 325 -14.77 -11.59 1.25
C PRO A 325 -16.16 -10.98 0.98
N GLU A 326 -16.27 -9.66 0.90
CA GLU A 326 -17.48 -8.90 0.56
C GLU A 326 -17.80 -8.89 -0.95
N LEU A 327 -16.90 -9.40 -1.80
CA LEU A 327 -17.01 -9.53 -3.26
C LEU A 327 -17.21 -8.23 -4.04
N THR A 328 -17.48 -7.10 -3.40
CA THR A 328 -17.67 -5.79 -4.04
C THR A 328 -16.61 -4.82 -3.55
N ILE A 329 -15.80 -4.32 -4.46
CA ILE A 329 -14.54 -3.63 -4.16
C ILE A 329 -14.46 -2.34 -4.97
N ASP A 330 -13.74 -1.34 -4.46
CA ASP A 330 -13.35 -0.18 -5.28
C ASP A 330 -12.38 -0.62 -6.39
N GLU A 331 -12.50 -0.05 -7.60
CA GLU A 331 -11.66 -0.44 -8.74
C GLU A 331 -10.16 -0.30 -8.45
N ASP A 332 -9.75 0.74 -7.72
CA ASP A 332 -8.33 0.94 -7.43
C ASP A 332 -7.80 -0.12 -6.45
N GLU A 333 -8.62 -0.55 -5.49
CA GLU A 333 -8.28 -1.63 -4.56
C GLU A 333 -8.23 -2.98 -5.27
N ALA A 334 -9.21 -3.27 -6.13
CA ALA A 334 -9.21 -4.47 -6.95
C ALA A 334 -8.01 -4.49 -7.91
N ARG A 335 -7.65 -3.36 -8.54
CA ARG A 335 -6.50 -3.28 -9.46
C ARG A 335 -5.21 -3.65 -8.77
N VAL A 336 -5.02 -3.13 -7.55
CA VAL A 336 -3.88 -3.47 -6.71
C VAL A 336 -3.86 -4.98 -6.49
N THR A 337 -4.93 -5.60 -5.99
CA THR A 337 -5.04 -7.06 -5.74
C THR A 337 -4.97 -7.93 -7.00
N VAL A 338 -5.40 -7.46 -8.16
CA VAL A 338 -5.33 -8.22 -9.42
C VAL A 338 -3.94 -8.19 -10.00
N MET A 339 -3.17 -7.12 -9.77
CA MET A 339 -1.72 -7.17 -9.93
C MET A 339 -1.10 -8.22 -8.98
N PHE A 340 -1.78 -8.59 -7.89
CA PHE A 340 -1.36 -9.74 -7.07
C PHE A 340 -1.61 -11.12 -7.73
N GLY A 341 -2.23 -11.17 -8.91
CA GLY A 341 -2.52 -12.41 -9.64
C GLY A 341 -1.54 -12.78 -10.76
N GLY A 342 -0.61 -11.88 -11.09
CA GLY A 342 0.40 -12.11 -12.14
C GLY A 342 0.13 -11.36 -13.44
N ASN A 343 0.42 -10.06 -13.43
CA ASN A 343 0.47 -9.19 -14.60
C ASN A 343 -0.84 -9.09 -15.42
N LEU A 344 -1.97 -9.48 -14.83
CA LEU A 344 -3.31 -9.25 -15.38
C LEU A 344 -3.81 -7.87 -14.96
N SER A 345 -4.59 -7.25 -15.82
CA SER A 345 -5.33 -6.02 -15.58
C SER A 345 -6.77 -6.32 -15.18
N ILE A 346 -7.47 -5.33 -14.63
CA ILE A 346 -8.92 -5.43 -14.41
C ILE A 346 -9.66 -5.75 -15.71
N SER A 347 -9.24 -5.17 -16.84
CA SER A 347 -9.80 -5.49 -18.15
C SER A 347 -9.65 -6.97 -18.50
N ASP A 348 -8.48 -7.57 -18.24
CA ASP A 348 -8.27 -8.99 -18.54
C ASP A 348 -9.23 -9.89 -17.75
N LEU A 349 -9.49 -9.57 -16.48
CA LEU A 349 -10.45 -10.34 -15.67
C LEU A 349 -11.91 -10.10 -16.05
N VAL A 350 -12.25 -8.90 -16.53
CA VAL A 350 -13.59 -8.60 -17.09
C VAL A 350 -13.79 -9.39 -18.38
N ASP A 351 -12.80 -9.42 -19.27
CA ASP A 351 -12.83 -10.18 -20.54
C ASP A 351 -12.95 -11.69 -20.31
N LYS A 352 -12.46 -12.17 -19.16
CA LYS A 352 -12.57 -13.57 -18.70
C LYS A 352 -13.82 -13.82 -17.86
N GLU A 353 -14.64 -12.80 -17.64
CA GLU A 353 -15.89 -12.86 -16.90
C GLU A 353 -15.71 -13.49 -15.50
N LEU A 354 -14.59 -13.14 -14.86
CA LEU A 354 -14.30 -13.45 -13.45
C LEU A 354 -14.79 -12.33 -12.52
N ILE A 355 -14.86 -11.11 -13.05
CA ILE A 355 -15.35 -9.93 -12.36
C ILE A 355 -16.26 -9.10 -13.28
N ASP A 356 -17.20 -8.36 -12.69
CA ASP A 356 -17.96 -7.30 -13.37
C ASP A 356 -17.49 -5.93 -12.90
N LYS A 357 -17.45 -4.94 -13.80
CA LYS A 357 -17.03 -3.57 -13.48
C LYS A 357 -18.15 -2.59 -13.80
N LYS A 358 -18.66 -1.91 -12.77
CA LYS A 358 -19.70 -0.87 -12.90
C LYS A 358 -19.41 0.32 -12.01
N GLY A 359 -19.35 1.52 -12.61
CA GLY A 359 -19.30 2.79 -11.86
C GLY A 359 -18.14 2.91 -10.87
N GLY A 360 -16.93 2.49 -11.26
CA GLY A 360 -15.74 2.52 -10.39
C GLY A 360 -15.70 1.42 -9.33
N LYS A 361 -16.65 0.47 -9.35
CA LYS A 361 -16.64 -0.71 -8.49
C LYS A 361 -16.41 -1.97 -9.31
N VAL A 362 -15.75 -2.94 -8.69
CA VAL A 362 -15.51 -4.29 -9.18
C VAL A 362 -16.30 -5.27 -8.33
N THR A 363 -17.06 -6.16 -8.97
CA THR A 363 -17.78 -7.26 -8.32
C THR A 363 -17.15 -8.59 -8.73
N ILE A 364 -16.64 -9.36 -7.78
CA ILE A 364 -16.11 -10.70 -8.02
C ILE A 364 -17.30 -11.66 -8.23
N LEU A 365 -17.28 -12.42 -9.32
CA LEU A 365 -18.40 -13.29 -9.70
C LEU A 365 -18.24 -14.70 -9.12
N THR A 366 -19.21 -15.14 -8.32
CA THR A 366 -19.24 -16.50 -7.77
C THR A 366 -19.49 -17.56 -8.84
N SER A 367 -19.19 -18.83 -8.55
CA SER A 367 -19.54 -19.96 -9.43
C SER A 367 -21.00 -19.91 -9.89
N LYS A 368 -21.95 -19.63 -8.99
CA LYS A 368 -23.37 -19.52 -9.33
C LYS A 368 -23.67 -18.36 -10.28
N GLN A 369 -23.09 -17.19 -10.04
CA GLN A 369 -23.31 -16.03 -10.93
C GLN A 369 -22.76 -16.29 -12.34
N ARG A 370 -21.58 -16.93 -12.43
CA ARG A 370 -20.96 -17.31 -13.71
C ARG A 370 -21.76 -18.38 -14.45
N LEU A 371 -22.48 -19.26 -13.74
CA LEU A 371 -23.45 -20.17 -14.34
C LEU A 371 -24.69 -19.43 -14.87
N ASP A 372 -25.28 -18.55 -14.05
CA ASP A 372 -26.52 -17.85 -14.37
C ASP A 372 -26.34 -16.88 -15.55
N SER A 373 -25.14 -16.31 -15.73
CA SER A 373 -24.79 -15.49 -16.90
C SER A 373 -24.36 -16.28 -18.13
N GLY A 374 -24.22 -17.61 -18.03
CA GLY A 374 -23.85 -18.49 -19.15
C GLY A 374 -22.35 -18.57 -19.45
N VAL A 375 -21.49 -18.03 -18.58
CA VAL A 375 -20.02 -18.12 -18.69
C VAL A 375 -19.57 -19.56 -18.51
N ILE A 376 -20.16 -20.26 -17.53
CA ILE A 376 -19.93 -21.68 -17.28
C ILE A 376 -21.08 -22.47 -17.90
N ASP A 377 -20.77 -23.22 -18.97
CA ASP A 377 -21.68 -24.17 -19.60
C ASP A 377 -21.27 -25.61 -19.26
N LEU A 378 -22.00 -26.25 -18.35
CA LEU A 378 -21.74 -27.63 -17.93
C LEU A 378 -21.93 -28.66 -19.05
N ALA A 379 -22.60 -28.30 -20.15
CA ALA A 379 -22.78 -29.18 -21.30
C ALA A 379 -21.58 -29.12 -22.27
N LYS A 380 -20.67 -28.16 -22.11
CA LYS A 380 -19.51 -27.94 -22.97
C LYS A 380 -18.22 -27.80 -22.16
N PRO A 381 -17.76 -28.88 -21.48
CA PRO A 381 -16.56 -28.85 -20.66
C PRO A 381 -15.30 -28.41 -21.42
N GLU A 382 -15.27 -28.57 -22.75
CA GLU A 382 -14.19 -28.09 -23.63
C GLU A 382 -14.01 -26.56 -23.63
N ASN A 383 -15.01 -25.80 -23.16
CA ASN A 383 -14.93 -24.34 -23.06
C ASN A 383 -14.35 -23.84 -21.73
N LEU A 384 -14.07 -24.73 -20.78
CA LEU A 384 -13.44 -24.38 -19.50
C LEU A 384 -11.94 -24.16 -19.73
N LYS A 385 -11.52 -22.89 -19.77
CA LYS A 385 -10.16 -22.51 -20.23
C LYS A 385 -9.16 -22.39 -19.10
N SER A 386 -9.61 -22.05 -17.90
CA SER A 386 -8.79 -21.88 -16.70
C SER A 386 -9.10 -22.93 -15.64
N LEU A 387 -8.18 -23.12 -14.69
CA LEU A 387 -8.38 -24.00 -13.55
C LEU A 387 -9.57 -23.53 -12.69
N ILE A 388 -9.76 -22.21 -12.51
CA ILE A 388 -10.90 -21.68 -11.78
C ILE A 388 -12.24 -21.95 -12.48
N ASP A 389 -12.28 -22.02 -13.82
CA ASP A 389 -13.48 -22.45 -14.56
C ASP A 389 -13.85 -23.90 -14.23
N VAL A 390 -12.85 -24.78 -14.22
CA VAL A 390 -13.03 -26.19 -13.85
C VAL A 390 -13.49 -26.32 -12.41
N VAL A 391 -12.89 -25.57 -11.48
CA VAL A 391 -13.28 -25.55 -10.06
C VAL A 391 -14.73 -25.11 -9.89
N HIS A 392 -15.12 -23.99 -10.48
CA HIS A 392 -16.50 -23.51 -10.39
C HIS A 392 -17.50 -24.48 -11.02
N ALA A 393 -17.19 -25.05 -12.19
CA ALA A 393 -18.03 -26.06 -12.84
C ALA A 393 -18.18 -27.32 -11.98
N CYS A 394 -17.11 -27.76 -11.32
CA CYS A 394 -17.14 -28.88 -10.38
C CYS A 394 -17.97 -28.58 -9.13
N LEU A 395 -17.89 -27.37 -8.55
CA LEU A 395 -18.70 -26.97 -7.41
C LEU A 395 -20.21 -27.01 -7.75
N ILE A 396 -20.59 -26.46 -8.90
CA ILE A 396 -21.98 -26.49 -9.37
C ILE A 396 -22.44 -27.93 -9.66
N THR A 397 -21.59 -28.71 -10.32
CA THR A 397 -21.88 -30.11 -10.67
C THR A 397 -22.05 -30.97 -9.42
N PHE A 398 -21.22 -30.74 -8.40
CA PHE A 398 -21.32 -31.42 -7.13
C PHE A 398 -22.66 -31.14 -6.44
N GLU A 399 -23.07 -29.86 -6.38
CA GLU A 399 -24.34 -29.45 -5.78
C GLU A 399 -25.56 -30.06 -6.50
N LYS A 400 -25.51 -30.16 -7.85
CA LYS A 400 -26.62 -30.65 -8.67
C LYS A 400 -26.67 -32.16 -8.86
N GLN A 401 -25.51 -32.81 -8.98
CA GLN A 401 -25.39 -34.19 -9.50
C GLN A 401 -24.47 -35.08 -8.64
N GLY A 402 -23.78 -34.52 -7.65
CA GLY A 402 -22.91 -35.24 -6.72
C GLY A 402 -21.56 -35.68 -7.30
N ILE A 403 -20.78 -36.37 -6.47
CA ILE A 403 -19.35 -36.64 -6.70
C ILE A 403 -19.03 -37.44 -7.98
N LYS A 404 -19.93 -38.34 -8.40
CA LYS A 404 -19.69 -39.15 -9.61
C LYS A 404 -19.65 -38.29 -10.87
N ALA A 405 -20.52 -37.29 -10.96
CA ALA A 405 -20.54 -36.36 -12.08
C ALA A 405 -19.32 -35.43 -12.07
N VAL A 406 -18.85 -35.03 -10.88
CA VAL A 406 -17.61 -34.24 -10.74
C VAL A 406 -16.40 -35.00 -11.28
N LYS A 407 -16.24 -36.28 -10.93
CA LYS A 407 -15.12 -37.10 -11.44
C LYS A 407 -15.13 -37.19 -12.96
N LYS A 408 -16.31 -37.40 -13.55
CA LYS A 408 -16.46 -37.40 -15.02
C LYS A 408 -16.10 -36.05 -15.63
N LEU A 409 -16.55 -34.94 -15.04
CA LEU A 409 -16.23 -33.59 -15.52
C LEU A 409 -14.71 -33.31 -15.45
N LEU A 410 -14.04 -33.76 -14.39
CA LEU A 410 -12.59 -33.65 -14.29
C LEU A 410 -11.90 -34.42 -15.43
N GLU A 411 -12.31 -35.66 -15.67
CA GLU A 411 -11.80 -36.49 -16.78
C GLU A 411 -12.01 -35.80 -18.14
N ASP A 412 -13.19 -35.23 -18.39
CA ASP A 412 -13.52 -34.51 -19.64
C ASP A 412 -12.65 -33.25 -19.84
N THR A 413 -12.09 -32.68 -18.75
CA THR A 413 -11.17 -31.53 -18.79
C THR A 413 -9.68 -31.92 -18.71
N GLY A 414 -9.37 -33.22 -18.79
CA GLY A 414 -8.02 -33.75 -18.73
C GLY A 414 -7.38 -33.71 -17.34
N LYS A 415 -8.20 -33.66 -16.27
CA LYS A 415 -7.78 -33.68 -14.87
C LYS A 415 -8.36 -34.90 -14.14
N ASP A 416 -7.93 -35.13 -12.91
CA ASP A 416 -8.50 -36.16 -12.05
C ASP A 416 -8.75 -35.66 -10.63
N SER A 417 -9.35 -36.50 -9.79
CA SER A 417 -9.69 -36.18 -8.40
C SER A 417 -8.47 -35.97 -7.48
N SER A 418 -7.26 -36.22 -7.96
CA SER A 418 -5.99 -36.01 -7.27
C SER A 418 -5.14 -34.90 -7.88
N ASP A 419 -5.64 -34.17 -8.88
CA ASP A 419 -4.94 -33.04 -9.48
C ASP A 419 -4.56 -32.00 -8.43
N SER A 420 -3.26 -31.74 -8.29
CA SER A 420 -2.71 -30.95 -7.19
C SER A 420 -3.16 -29.48 -7.24
N GLY A 421 -3.32 -28.93 -8.44
CA GLY A 421 -3.81 -27.56 -8.64
C GLY A 421 -5.28 -27.44 -8.27
N PHE A 422 -6.12 -28.37 -8.75
CA PHE A 422 -7.53 -28.42 -8.41
C PHE A 422 -7.76 -28.52 -6.89
N ILE A 423 -7.08 -29.45 -6.23
CA ILE A 423 -7.19 -29.62 -4.77
C ILE A 423 -6.67 -28.41 -4.01
N ALA A 424 -5.52 -27.84 -4.40
CA ALA A 424 -4.98 -26.63 -3.77
C ALA A 424 -5.91 -25.42 -3.94
N THR A 425 -6.57 -25.29 -5.10
CA THR A 425 -7.56 -24.22 -5.34
C THR A 425 -8.79 -24.38 -4.44
N LEU A 426 -9.32 -25.60 -4.32
CA LEU A 426 -10.42 -25.88 -3.39
C LEU A 426 -10.02 -25.59 -1.93
N LYS A 427 -8.80 -25.96 -1.52
CA LYS A 427 -8.29 -25.64 -0.18
C LYS A 427 -8.16 -24.14 0.06
N ALA A 428 -7.70 -23.38 -0.94
CA ALA A 428 -7.63 -21.93 -0.84
C ALA A 428 -9.02 -21.29 -0.69
N ILE A 429 -10.05 -21.80 -1.38
CA ILE A 429 -11.44 -21.33 -1.20
C ILE A 429 -11.98 -21.76 0.19
N SER A 430 -11.64 -22.97 0.64
CA SER A 430 -12.02 -23.53 1.95
C SER A 430 -11.46 -22.70 3.12
N SER A 431 -10.23 -22.22 2.99
CA SER A 431 -9.49 -21.50 4.05
C SER A 431 -9.93 -20.04 4.24
N LEU A 432 -10.83 -19.52 3.41
CA LEU A 432 -11.46 -18.19 3.54
C LEU A 432 -12.35 -18.04 4.79
N GLY A 433 -12.27 -18.97 5.74
CA GLY A 433 -13.27 -19.26 6.76
C GLY A 433 -13.46 -18.19 7.84
N PHE A 434 -14.70 -17.67 7.86
CA PHE A 434 -15.42 -17.04 8.98
C PHE A 434 -14.71 -15.92 9.75
N ASP A 435 -14.75 -14.72 9.18
CA ASP A 435 -14.79 -13.51 10.01
C ASP A 435 -15.93 -13.66 11.04
N VAL A 436 -15.67 -13.24 12.28
CA VAL A 436 -16.40 -13.56 13.52
C VAL A 436 -17.88 -13.08 13.50
N SER A 437 -18.32 -12.48 12.39
CA SER A 437 -19.67 -11.97 12.14
C SER A 437 -20.57 -12.88 11.30
N GLY A 438 -20.07 -13.97 10.71
CA GLY A 438 -20.90 -14.96 10.01
C GLY A 438 -21.60 -14.46 8.72
N LYS A 439 -21.14 -13.36 8.11
CA LYS A 439 -21.74 -12.75 6.91
C LYS A 439 -20.77 -12.62 5.73
N SER A 440 -19.96 -13.65 5.44
CA SER A 440 -19.24 -13.69 4.16
C SER A 440 -20.23 -13.95 3.02
N MET A 441 -20.21 -13.15 1.95
CA MET A 441 -21.01 -13.42 0.75
C MET A 441 -20.62 -14.73 0.06
N MET A 442 -19.45 -15.29 0.40
CA MET A 442 -18.96 -16.60 -0.08
C MET A 442 -19.42 -17.78 0.79
N SER A 443 -20.25 -17.60 1.82
CA SER A 443 -20.57 -18.67 2.79
C SER A 443 -21.07 -19.97 2.15
N ASN A 444 -21.89 -19.86 1.10
CA ASN A 444 -22.42 -21.03 0.39
C ASN A 444 -21.33 -21.71 -0.44
N GLU A 445 -20.46 -20.94 -1.08
CA GLU A 445 -19.37 -21.44 -1.91
C GLU A 445 -18.31 -22.15 -1.06
N ILE A 446 -17.95 -21.58 0.09
CA ILE A 446 -17.07 -22.21 1.09
C ILE A 446 -17.67 -23.52 1.59
N LYS A 447 -18.97 -23.53 1.95
CA LYS A 447 -19.66 -24.75 2.42
C LYS A 447 -19.67 -25.84 1.36
N ASN A 448 -19.95 -25.48 0.11
CA ASN A 448 -19.97 -26.42 -1.01
C ASN A 448 -18.56 -26.96 -1.30
N THR A 449 -17.54 -26.09 -1.27
CA THR A 449 -16.13 -26.45 -1.38
C THR A 449 -15.69 -27.44 -0.31
N ASN A 450 -16.04 -27.19 0.96
CA ASN A 450 -15.73 -28.11 2.07
C ASN A 450 -16.38 -29.48 1.86
N SER A 451 -17.64 -29.49 1.45
CA SER A 451 -18.38 -30.74 1.19
C SER A 451 -17.77 -31.51 0.01
N LEU A 452 -17.29 -30.81 -1.02
CA LEU A 452 -16.60 -31.41 -2.15
C LEU A 452 -15.23 -31.98 -1.76
N LEU A 453 -14.43 -31.25 -0.98
CA LEU A 453 -13.14 -31.74 -0.46
C LEU A 453 -13.31 -33.02 0.35
N GLU A 454 -14.31 -33.06 1.25
CA GLU A 454 -14.64 -34.25 2.04
C GLU A 454 -15.05 -35.42 1.15
N ALA A 455 -15.90 -35.18 0.13
CA ALA A 455 -16.33 -36.21 -0.82
C ALA A 455 -15.18 -36.75 -1.70
N LEU A 456 -14.13 -35.94 -1.90
CA LEU A 456 -12.90 -36.33 -2.60
C LEU A 456 -11.88 -37.03 -1.67
N GLY A 457 -12.14 -37.08 -0.37
CA GLY A 457 -11.27 -37.72 0.62
C GLY A 457 -10.14 -36.82 1.14
N PHE A 458 -10.29 -35.50 1.04
CA PHE A 458 -9.33 -34.53 1.57
C PHE A 458 -9.90 -33.82 2.80
N GLU A 459 -9.04 -33.52 3.78
CA GLU A 459 -9.41 -32.67 4.90
C GLU A 459 -9.67 -31.23 4.42
N SER A 460 -10.79 -30.65 4.87
CA SER A 460 -11.04 -29.22 4.74
C SER A 460 -10.14 -28.46 5.73
N GLU A 461 -9.57 -27.35 5.30
CA GLU A 461 -8.85 -26.44 6.20
C GLU A 461 -9.86 -25.61 6.99
N SER A 462 -10.68 -26.26 7.82
CA SER A 462 -11.45 -25.53 8.83
C SER A 462 -10.44 -25.03 9.87
N VAL A 463 -10.16 -23.73 9.89
CA VAL A 463 -9.53 -23.07 11.05
C VAL A 463 -10.56 -23.03 12.18
N LEU A 464 -10.85 -24.20 12.73
CA LEU A 464 -11.50 -24.39 14.02
C LEU A 464 -10.70 -25.45 14.77
N LYS A 465 -9.57 -25.01 15.36
CA LYS A 465 -9.10 -25.55 16.62
C LYS A 465 -9.02 -24.40 17.63
N LYS A 466 -10.08 -24.32 18.43
CA LYS A 466 -10.26 -23.69 19.76
C LYS A 466 -9.58 -22.37 20.05
#